data_AF-A0A3L7RWX3-F1
#
_entry.id   AF-A0A3L7RWX3-F1
#
_cell.length_a   1.000
_cell.length_b   1.000
_cell.length_c   1.000
_cell.angle_alpha   90.00
_cell.angle_beta   90.00
_cell.angle_gamma   90.00
#
_symmetry.space_group_name_H-M   'P 1'
#
loop_
_entity.id
_entity.type
_entity.pdbx_description
1 polymer ?
#
loop_
_entity_poly.entity_id
_entity_poly.type
_entity_poly.pdbx_seq_one_letter_code
_entity_poly.pdbx_strand_id
1 'polypeptide(L)'
;MRVADYTQDPVLAELIRMVGSGRVEQHSAQAAIWTRTDNMSWQDLANESTRSIGGGRDYFFKPANLMVAQNIFVAAEARVREAAEKGETSEPAEVVIPRVR
;
A
#
# COMPACT_ATOMS: atom_id res chain seq x y z
N MET A 1 -4.22 -14.09 9.41
CA MET A 1 -3.35 -13.77 8.26
C MET A 1 -2.24 -12.86 8.75
N ARG A 2 -0.98 -13.17 8.45
CA ARG A 2 0.15 -12.29 8.79
C ARG A 2 0.57 -11.54 7.53
N VAL A 3 1.00 -10.29 7.67
CA VAL A 3 1.39 -9.44 6.53
C VAL A 3 2.63 -9.98 5.81
N ALA A 4 3.53 -10.66 6.55
CA ALA A 4 4.71 -11.33 6.00
C ALA A 4 4.38 -12.43 4.95
N ASP A 5 3.16 -12.98 4.98
CA ASP A 5 2.71 -13.97 4.00
C ASP A 5 2.43 -13.35 2.61
N TYR A 6 2.29 -12.02 2.55
CA TYR A 6 1.87 -11.27 1.35
C TYR A 6 2.98 -10.44 0.72
N THR A 7 3.99 -10.04 1.49
CA THR A 7 5.08 -9.20 0.99
C THR A 7 6.33 -9.29 1.85
N GLN A 8 7.49 -9.22 1.22
CA GLN A 8 8.80 -9.02 1.85
C GLN A 8 9.21 -7.54 1.87
N ASP A 9 8.44 -6.67 1.21
CA ASP A 9 8.70 -5.23 1.20
C ASP A 9 8.22 -4.62 2.52
N PRO A 10 9.13 -4.04 3.33
CA PRO A 10 8.78 -3.50 4.65
C PRO A 10 7.85 -2.29 4.56
N VAL A 11 7.94 -1.48 3.49
CA VAL A 11 7.05 -0.34 3.26
C VAL A 11 5.66 -0.83 2.91
N LEU A 12 5.55 -1.84 2.03
CA LEU A 12 4.25 -2.43 1.71
C LEU A 12 3.64 -3.12 2.94
N ALA A 13 4.45 -3.77 3.77
CA ALA A 13 3.97 -4.39 5.00
C ALA A 13 3.40 -3.36 5.98
N GLU A 14 4.10 -2.23 6.16
CA GLU A 14 3.62 -1.12 7.00
C GLU A 14 2.36 -0.48 6.42
N LEU A 15 2.28 -0.29 5.10
CA LEU A 15 1.07 0.19 4.42
C LEU A 15 -0.11 -0.74 4.70
N ILE A 16 0.03 -2.04 4.48
CA ILE A 16 -1.03 -3.04 4.75
C ILE A 16 -1.47 -2.97 6.21
N ARG A 17 -0.54 -2.80 7.15
CA ARG A 17 -0.85 -2.65 8.58
C ARG A 17 -1.64 -1.37 8.87
N MET A 18 -1.24 -0.25 8.26
CA MET A 18 -1.95 1.03 8.40
C MET A 18 -3.38 0.95 7.85
N VAL A 19 -3.56 0.28 6.72
CA VAL A 19 -4.88 0.04 6.11
C VAL A 19 -5.74 -0.89 6.95
N GLY A 20 -5.15 -2.00 7.44
CA GLY A 20 -5.83 -2.96 8.31
C GLY A 20 -6.29 -2.38 9.65
N SER A 21 -5.80 -1.20 10.05
CA SER A 21 -6.27 -0.49 11.25
C SER A 21 -7.67 0.12 11.12
N GLY A 22 -8.20 0.26 9.89
CA GLY A 22 -9.51 0.86 9.63
C GLY A 22 -9.58 2.38 9.86
N ARG A 23 -8.45 3.04 10.18
CA ARG A 23 -8.39 4.49 10.44
C ARG A 23 -8.08 5.32 9.19
N VAL A 24 -8.01 4.68 8.04
CA VAL A 24 -7.59 5.26 6.77
C VAL A 24 -8.68 5.05 5.73
N GLU A 25 -8.94 6.08 4.92
CA GLU A 25 -9.89 6.00 3.82
C GLU A 25 -9.42 4.98 2.76
N GLN A 26 -10.34 4.14 2.28
CA GLN A 26 -10.01 2.94 1.50
C GLN A 26 -9.38 3.27 0.13
N HIS A 27 -9.88 4.28 -0.58
CA HIS A 27 -9.33 4.65 -1.88
C HIS A 27 -7.93 5.26 -1.75
N SER A 28 -7.70 6.06 -0.72
CA SER A 28 -6.38 6.63 -0.40
C SER A 28 -5.38 5.54 -0.04
N ALA A 29 -5.82 4.55 0.74
CA ALA A 29 -5.06 3.35 1.05
C ALA A 29 -4.68 2.55 -0.21
N GLN A 30 -5.62 2.31 -1.12
CA GLN A 30 -5.38 1.59 -2.38
C GLN A 30 -4.39 2.34 -3.27
N ALA A 31 -4.54 3.66 -3.41
CA ALA A 31 -3.60 4.48 -4.18
C ALA A 31 -2.16 4.37 -3.63
N ALA A 32 -1.99 4.41 -2.30
CA ALA A 32 -0.67 4.24 -1.67
C ALA A 32 -0.07 2.84 -1.84
N ILE A 33 -0.92 1.81 -1.97
CA ILE A 33 -0.46 0.44 -2.23
C ILE A 33 -0.02 0.30 -3.70
N TRP A 34 -0.82 0.79 -4.65
CA TRP A 34 -0.55 0.66 -6.09
C TRP A 34 0.73 1.36 -6.55
N THR A 35 1.13 2.46 -5.88
CA THR A 35 2.44 3.06 -6.16
C THR A 35 3.60 2.11 -5.86
N ARG A 36 3.44 1.21 -4.88
CA ARG A 36 4.48 0.27 -4.45
C ARG A 36 4.38 -1.09 -5.13
N THR A 37 3.17 -1.60 -5.38
CA THR A 37 2.96 -2.91 -6.00
C THR A 37 3.12 -2.87 -7.51
N ASP A 38 2.58 -1.85 -8.16
CA ASP A 38 2.49 -1.76 -9.63
C ASP A 38 3.46 -0.73 -10.21
N ASN A 39 4.29 -0.11 -9.35
CA ASN A 39 5.25 0.93 -9.70
C ASN A 39 4.61 2.11 -10.47
N MET A 40 3.32 2.36 -10.22
CA MET A 40 2.58 3.47 -10.84
C MET A 40 3.01 4.79 -10.20
N SER A 41 3.30 5.79 -11.03
CA SER A 41 3.54 7.14 -10.50
C SER A 41 2.22 7.74 -10.00
N TRP A 42 2.30 8.75 -9.12
CA TRP A 42 1.12 9.50 -8.68
C TRP A 42 0.36 10.15 -9.85
N GLN A 43 1.05 10.45 -10.96
CA GLN A 43 0.45 10.98 -12.17
C GLN A 43 -0.31 9.90 -12.94
N ASP A 44 0.22 8.68 -12.99
CA ASP A 44 -0.47 7.54 -13.60
C ASP A 44 -1.75 7.22 -12.84
N LEU A 45 -1.69 7.20 -11.50
CA LEU A 45 -2.86 7.01 -10.64
C LEU A 45 -3.91 8.14 -10.80
N ALA A 46 -3.48 9.37 -11.05
CA ALA A 46 -4.39 10.48 -11.32
C ALA A 46 -5.12 10.35 -12.66
N ASN A 47 -4.50 9.65 -13.62
CA ASN A 47 -5.06 9.43 -14.95
C ASN A 47 -5.80 8.09 -15.09
N GLU A 48 -5.61 7.20 -14.11
CA GLU A 48 -6.25 5.89 -14.07
C GLU A 48 -7.77 6.07 -14.01
N SER A 49 -8.44 5.67 -15.09
CA SER A 49 -9.87 5.83 -15.28
C SER A 49 -10.45 4.66 -16.04
N THR A 50 -11.67 4.30 -15.68
CA THR A 50 -12.46 3.32 -16.43
C THR A 50 -13.47 4.01 -17.31
N ARG A 51 -13.83 3.36 -18.42
CA ARG A 51 -14.88 3.87 -19.31
C ARG A 51 -16.24 3.52 -18.72
N SER A 52 -17.05 4.54 -18.46
CA SER A 52 -18.42 4.34 -18.00
C SER A 52 -19.30 3.91 -19.17
N ILE A 53 -20.38 3.16 -18.86
CA ILE A 53 -21.34 2.66 -19.87
C ILE A 53 -21.97 3.83 -20.67
N GLY A 54 -22.04 5.04 -20.09
CA GLY A 54 -22.54 6.26 -20.74
C GLY A 54 -21.50 7.02 -21.58
N GLY A 55 -20.30 6.48 -21.78
CA GLY A 55 -19.23 7.13 -22.56
C GLY A 55 -18.43 8.19 -21.79
N GLY A 56 -18.66 8.34 -20.48
CA GLY A 56 -17.83 9.13 -19.59
C GLY A 56 -16.56 8.40 -19.16
N ARG A 57 -15.66 9.12 -18.48
CA ARG A 57 -14.51 8.54 -17.76
C ARG A 57 -14.74 8.68 -16.27
N ASP A 58 -14.74 7.55 -15.57
CA ASP A 58 -14.78 7.51 -14.12
C ASP A 58 -13.37 7.26 -13.62
N TYR A 59 -12.78 8.27 -12.98
CA TYR A 59 -11.44 8.17 -12.40
C TYR A 59 -11.48 7.30 -11.15
N PHE A 60 -10.51 6.40 -11.01
CA PHE A 60 -10.41 5.51 -9.84
C PHE A 60 -10.12 6.29 -8.55
N PHE A 61 -9.31 7.35 -8.65
CA PHE A 61 -8.93 8.20 -7.52
C PHE A 61 -9.29 9.65 -7.74
N LYS A 62 -9.92 10.27 -6.73
CA LYS A 62 -10.11 11.72 -6.69
C LYS A 62 -8.81 12.40 -6.25
N PRO A 63 -8.56 13.66 -6.63
CA PRO A 63 -7.35 14.39 -6.22
C PRO A 63 -7.11 14.40 -4.70
N ALA A 64 -8.18 14.53 -3.90
CA ALA A 64 -8.11 14.47 -2.44
C ALA A 64 -7.58 13.11 -1.93
N ASN A 65 -8.00 12.01 -2.56
CA ASN A 65 -7.56 10.67 -2.17
C ASN A 65 -6.05 10.52 -2.44
N LEU A 66 -5.55 11.05 -3.55
CA LEU A 66 -4.13 11.01 -3.90
C LEU A 66 -3.27 11.83 -2.94
N MET A 67 -3.75 12.97 -2.46
CA MET A 67 -3.04 13.75 -1.44
C MET A 67 -2.95 12.98 -0.12
N VAL A 68 -4.04 12.36 0.32
CA VAL A 68 -4.05 11.55 1.54
C VAL A 68 -3.16 10.30 1.38
N ALA A 69 -3.21 9.65 0.21
CA ALA A 69 -2.35 8.52 -0.14
C ALA A 69 -0.86 8.86 -0.05
N GLN A 70 -0.44 10.01 -0.58
CA GLN A 70 0.94 10.49 -0.47
C GLN A 70 1.37 10.65 0.98
N ASN A 71 0.52 11.25 1.83
CA ASN A 71 0.83 11.41 3.25
C ASN A 71 0.96 10.05 3.98
N ILE A 72 0.09 9.09 3.67
CA ILE A 72 0.15 7.73 4.21
C ILE A 72 1.45 7.05 3.79
N PHE A 73 1.81 7.17 2.51
CA PHE A 73 3.00 6.58 1.94
C PHE A 73 4.27 7.11 2.61
N VAL A 74 4.40 8.43 2.73
CA VAL A 74 5.53 9.08 3.41
C VAL A 74 5.60 8.65 4.89
N ALA A 75 4.46 8.57 5.57
CA ALA A 75 4.42 8.11 6.97
C ALA A 75 4.86 6.65 7.12
N ALA A 76 4.50 5.78 6.17
CA ALA A 76 4.93 4.38 6.15
C ALA A 76 6.45 4.27 5.94
N GLU A 77 7.01 5.00 4.96
CA GLU A 77 8.45 5.04 4.72
C GLU A 77 9.23 5.56 5.93
N ALA A 78 8.73 6.62 6.58
CA ALA A 78 9.34 7.17 7.79
C ALA A 78 9.39 6.13 8.91
N ARG A 79 8.28 5.42 9.16
CA ARG A 79 8.22 4.38 10.21
C ARG A 79 9.14 3.20 9.94
N VAL A 80 9.24 2.77 8.68
CA VAL A 80 10.17 1.69 8.29
C VAL A 80 11.61 2.12 8.51
N ARG A 81 11.95 3.37 8.13
CA ARG A 81 13.28 3.93 8.36
C ARG A 81 13.61 4.03 9.86
N GLU A 82 12.69 4.56 10.65
CA GLU A 82 12.85 4.65 12.12
C GLU A 82 13.01 3.28 12.78
N ALA A 83 12.28 2.26 12.32
CA ALA A 83 12.41 0.89 12.82
C ALA A 83 13.78 0.27 12.45
N ALA A 84 14.26 0.53 11.24
CA ALA A 84 15.60 0.12 10.81
C ALA A 84 16.71 0.79 11.64
N GLU A 85 16.57 2.08 11.95
CA GLU A 85 17.51 2.83 12.79
C GLU A 85 17.51 2.35 14.26
N LYS A 86 16.35 1.89 14.76
CA LYS A 86 16.22 1.35 16.13
C LYS A 86 16.67 -0.10 16.27
N GLY A 87 17.12 -0.74 15.19
CA GLY A 87 17.52 -2.15 15.21
C GLY A 87 16.36 -3.12 15.47
N GLU A 88 15.11 -2.65 15.39
CA GLU A 88 13.91 -3.49 15.41
C GLU A 88 13.78 -4.13 14.03
N THR A 89 14.65 -5.12 13.78
CA THR A 89 14.47 -6.01 12.63
C THR A 89 13.20 -6.79 12.91
N SER A 90 12.12 -6.35 12.29
CA SER A 90 10.92 -7.17 12.16
C SER A 90 11.30 -8.33 11.25
N GLU A 91 11.90 -9.35 11.83
CA GLU A 91 12.26 -10.60 11.16
C GLU A 91 11.02 -11.10 10.39
N PRO A 92 11.10 -11.28 9.06
CA PRO A 92 10.10 -12.06 8.37
C PRO A 92 10.32 -13.50 8.84
N ALA A 93 9.50 -13.93 9.81
CA ALA A 93 9.54 -15.29 10.32
C ALA A 93 9.45 -16.25 9.13
N GLU A 94 10.56 -16.94 8.87
CA GLU A 94 10.69 -18.00 7.89
C GLU A 94 9.70 -19.11 8.27
N VAL A 95 8.50 -19.09 7.67
CA VAL A 95 7.54 -20.19 7.83
C VAL A 95 7.91 -21.25 6.81
N VAL A 96 8.62 -22.27 7.29
CA VAL A 96 8.76 -23.57 6.62
C VAL A 96 7.35 -24.14 6.41
N ILE A 97 6.84 -24.09 5.17
CA ILE A 97 5.55 -24.69 4.82
C ILE A 97 5.78 -26.17 4.51
N PRO A 98 5.28 -27.13 5.32
CA PRO A 98 5.36 -28.54 4.94
C PRO A 98 4.37 -28.79 3.79
N ARG A 99 4.88 -29.29 2.66
CA ARG A 99 4.06 -29.76 1.54
C ARG A 99 3.14 -30.89 2.03
N VAL A 100 1.84 -30.60 2.12
CA VAL A 100 0.81 -31.61 2.33
C VAL A 100 0.63 -32.39 1.02
N ARG A 101 0.72 -33.73 1.13
CA ARG A 101 0.57 -34.69 0.04
C ARG A 101 -0.86 -34.81 -0.45
#